data_AF-A0A957ZWK4-F1
#
_entry.id   AF-A0A957ZWK4-F1
#
_cell.length_a   1.000
_cell.length_b   1.000
_cell.length_c   1.000
_cell.angle_alpha   90.00
_cell.angle_beta   90.00
_cell.angle_gamma   90.00
#
_symmetry.space_group_name_H-M   'P 1'
#
loop_
_entity.id
_entity.type
_entity.pdbx_description
1 polymer ?
#
loop_
_entity_poly.entity_id
_entity_poly.type
_entity_poly.pdbx_seq_one_letter_code
_entity_poly.pdbx_strand_id
1 'polypeptide(L)'
;TWGWSGHVPDACTRSVLMVPHNVAPWLWGWPNRFLQRMDGANSAVFLVGDYNGEGFSTSFDNVDQLQRLPADYSGGIWTDRIDLVAPASQAKWPSPH
;
A
#
# COMPACT_ATOMS: atom_id res chain seq x y z
N THR A 1 3.99 7.27 21.08
CA THR A 1 5.36 6.71 20.96
C THR A 1 5.38 5.18 20.73
N TRP A 2 4.50 4.63 19.88
CA TRP A 2 4.31 3.17 19.70
C TRP A 2 4.76 2.62 18.35
N GLY A 3 5.27 3.46 17.45
CA GLY A 3 5.67 3.03 16.10
C GLY A 3 6.79 1.98 16.12
N TRP A 4 7.77 2.13 17.00
CA TRP A 4 8.95 1.26 17.07
C TRP A 4 8.71 -0.14 17.67
N SER A 5 7.66 -0.32 18.49
CA SER A 5 7.34 -1.62 19.12
C SER A 5 6.52 -2.55 18.22
N GLY A 6 6.02 -2.04 17.09
CA GLY A 6 5.16 -2.82 16.20
C GLY A 6 3.77 -3.12 16.76
N HIS A 7 3.32 -2.36 17.76
CA HIS A 7 1.97 -2.52 18.31
C HIS A 7 0.91 -2.05 17.29
N VAL A 8 -0.03 -2.94 16.98
CA VAL A 8 -1.21 -2.64 16.15
C VAL A 8 -2.40 -2.49 17.11
N PRO A 9 -3.08 -1.33 17.15
CA PRO A 9 -4.28 -1.19 17.97
C PRO A 9 -5.36 -2.18 17.54
N ASP A 10 -6.21 -2.62 18.48
CA ASP A 10 -7.30 -3.57 18.18
C ASP A 10 -8.21 -3.09 17.04
N ALA A 11 -8.45 -1.77 16.95
CA ALA A 11 -9.23 -1.15 15.88
C ALA A 11 -8.64 -1.36 14.47
N CYS A 12 -7.35 -1.68 14.35
CA CYS A 12 -6.66 -1.93 13.10
C CYS A 12 -6.46 -3.43 12.83
N THR A 13 -6.94 -4.32 13.70
CA THR A 13 -6.88 -5.79 13.52
C THR A 13 -8.06 -6.25 12.68
N ARG A 14 -7.89 -7.26 11.81
CA ARG A 14 -8.96 -7.77 10.92
C ARG A 14 -9.63 -6.68 10.08
N SER A 15 -8.84 -5.71 9.63
CA SER A 15 -9.33 -4.48 8.99
C SER A 15 -8.61 -4.22 7.67
N VAL A 16 -9.21 -3.36 6.84
CA VAL A 16 -8.57 -2.85 5.62
C VAL A 16 -8.00 -1.47 5.89
N LEU A 17 -6.71 -1.30 5.65
CA LEU A 17 -6.02 -0.01 5.76
C LEU A 17 -5.79 0.56 4.36
N MET A 18 -6.40 1.70 4.08
CA MET A 18 -6.14 2.50 2.89
C MET A 18 -5.05 3.53 3.20
N VAL A 19 -3.91 3.41 2.52
CA VAL A 19 -2.73 4.24 2.78
C VAL A 19 -2.44 5.08 1.54
N PRO A 20 -2.39 6.41 1.63
CA PRO A 20 -1.97 7.23 0.50
C PRO A 20 -0.54 6.93 0.07
N HIS A 21 -0.32 6.77 -1.23
CA HIS A 21 0.98 6.43 -1.80
C HIS A 21 2.12 7.37 -1.34
N ASN A 22 1.88 8.69 -1.31
CA ASN A 22 2.86 9.67 -0.84
C ASN A 22 3.13 9.65 0.67
N VAL A 23 2.23 9.09 1.48
CA VAL A 23 2.39 8.97 2.94
C VAL A 23 3.09 7.66 3.32
N ALA A 24 2.90 6.60 2.53
CA ALA A 24 3.41 5.27 2.80
C ALA A 24 4.92 5.22 3.14
N PRO A 25 5.83 5.94 2.45
CA PRO A 25 7.26 5.96 2.77
C PRO A 25 7.59 6.45 4.18
N TRP A 26 6.70 7.19 4.83
CA TRP A 26 6.89 7.67 6.21
C TRP A 26 6.38 6.71 7.26
N LEU A 27 5.70 5.62 6.86
CA LEU A 27 5.23 4.61 7.78
C LEU A 27 6.39 3.78 8.30
N TRP A 28 6.41 3.57 9.61
CA TRP A 28 7.46 2.79 10.25
C TRP A 28 7.51 1.35 9.71
N GLY A 29 8.67 1.02 9.14
CA GLY A 29 8.95 -0.29 8.57
C GLY A 29 8.50 -0.46 7.11
N TRP A 30 8.09 0.61 6.44
CA TRP A 30 7.72 0.56 5.02
C TRP A 30 8.87 0.05 4.12
N PRO A 31 8.58 -0.76 3.09
CA PRO A 31 7.32 -1.48 2.88
C PRO A 31 7.24 -2.75 3.73
N ASN A 32 8.32 -3.52 3.83
CA ASN A 32 8.28 -4.92 4.26
C ASN A 32 7.84 -5.14 5.70
N ARG A 33 8.48 -4.47 6.67
CA ARG A 33 8.14 -4.64 8.09
C ARG A 33 6.75 -4.10 8.41
N PHE A 34 6.31 -3.08 7.68
CA PHE A 34 4.96 -2.55 7.79
C PHE A 34 3.93 -3.57 7.30
N LEU A 35 4.10 -4.07 6.08
CA LEU A 35 3.20 -5.05 5.47
C LEU A 35 3.16 -6.35 6.28
N GLN A 36 4.31 -6.89 6.68
CA GLN A 36 4.40 -8.09 7.51
C GLN A 36 3.68 -7.93 8.86
N ARG A 37 3.77 -6.74 9.46
CA ARG A 37 3.08 -6.44 10.72
C ARG A 37 1.56 -6.41 10.54
N MET A 38 1.06 -5.80 9.46
CA MET A 38 -0.37 -5.75 9.18
C MET A 38 -0.92 -7.14 8.83
N ASP A 39 -0.17 -7.92 8.05
CA ASP A 39 -0.50 -9.31 7.73
C ASP A 39 -0.59 -10.17 9.01
N GLY A 40 0.38 -10.03 9.93
CA GLY A 40 0.33 -10.68 11.24
C GLY A 40 -0.85 -10.27 12.13
N ALA A 41 -1.45 -9.09 11.88
CA ALA A 41 -2.67 -8.61 12.52
C ALA A 41 -3.95 -8.99 11.73
N ASN A 42 -3.82 -9.84 10.71
CA ASN A 42 -4.89 -10.23 9.78
C ASN A 42 -5.54 -9.02 9.08
N SER A 43 -4.74 -8.01 8.73
CA SER A 43 -5.22 -6.77 8.14
C SER A 43 -4.60 -6.55 6.76
N ALA A 44 -5.44 -6.22 5.79
CA ALA A 44 -5.03 -5.97 4.42
C ALA A 44 -4.67 -4.50 4.23
N VAL A 45 -3.58 -4.23 3.52
CA VAL A 45 -3.12 -2.87 3.18
C VAL A 45 -3.30 -2.65 1.70
N PHE A 46 -3.95 -1.55 1.34
CA PHE A 46 -4.04 -1.07 -0.03
C PHE A 46 -3.48 0.34 -0.14
N LEU A 47 -2.60 0.54 -1.11
CA LEU A 47 -2.21 1.89 -1.51
C LEU A 47 -3.33 2.54 -2.32
N VAL A 48 -3.73 3.73 -1.90
CA VAL A 48 -4.57 4.64 -2.67
C VAL A 48 -3.69 5.73 -3.29
N GLY A 49 -4.26 6.57 -4.13
CA GLY A 49 -3.59 7.72 -4.73
C GLY A 49 -3.03 8.70 -3.69
N ASP A 50 -2.24 9.64 -4.17
CA ASP A 50 -1.55 10.61 -3.32
C ASP A 50 -2.55 11.48 -2.54
N TYR A 51 -2.30 11.64 -1.24
CA TYR A 51 -3.07 12.56 -0.42
C TYR A 51 -2.74 14.00 -0.81
N ASN A 52 -3.74 14.75 -1.24
CA ASN A 52 -3.61 16.14 -1.71
C ASN A 52 -4.07 17.18 -0.67
N GLY A 53 -4.43 16.76 0.56
CA GLY A 53 -4.95 17.64 1.60
C GLY A 53 -6.48 17.79 1.62
N GLU A 54 -7.19 17.14 0.69
CA GLU A 54 -8.65 17.16 0.61
C GLU A 54 -9.27 15.80 1.02
N GLY A 55 -10.56 15.81 1.36
CA GLY A 55 -11.24 14.72 2.08
C GLY A 55 -11.60 13.46 1.28
N PHE A 56 -11.16 13.33 0.03
CA PHE A 56 -11.48 12.17 -0.82
C PHE A 56 -10.22 11.37 -1.14
N SER A 57 -10.33 10.04 -1.09
CA SER A 57 -9.30 9.13 -1.59
C SER A 57 -9.14 9.34 -3.08
N THR A 58 -7.99 9.83 -3.51
CA THR A 58 -7.66 9.88 -4.94
C THR A 58 -7.30 8.47 -5.39
N SER A 59 -7.67 8.08 -6.61
CA SER A 59 -7.42 6.73 -7.12
C SER A 59 -5.97 6.59 -7.62
N PHE A 60 -5.36 5.42 -7.42
CA PHE A 60 -4.02 5.11 -7.91
C PHE A 60 -4.11 4.79 -9.41
N ASP A 61 -4.23 5.82 -10.24
CA ASP A 61 -4.53 5.68 -11.68
C ASP A 61 -3.32 5.97 -12.57
N ASN A 62 -2.19 6.39 -11.99
CA ASN A 62 -0.98 6.70 -12.74
C ASN A 62 0.05 5.56 -12.62
N VAL A 63 0.43 4.99 -13.77
CA VAL A 63 1.49 3.98 -13.89
C VAL A 63 2.83 4.48 -13.32
N ASP A 64 3.12 5.78 -13.35
CA ASP A 64 4.32 6.35 -12.75
C ASP A 64 4.35 6.19 -11.23
N GLN A 65 3.20 6.18 -10.56
CA GLN A 65 3.11 5.87 -9.13
C GLN A 65 3.51 4.42 -8.89
N LEU A 66 3.08 3.51 -9.77
CA LEU A 66 3.46 2.10 -9.69
C LEU A 66 4.97 1.93 -9.81
N GLN A 67 5.61 2.69 -10.72
CA GLN A 67 7.06 2.64 -10.91
C GLN A 67 7.85 3.10 -9.68
N ARG A 68 7.33 4.05 -8.90
CA ARG A 68 7.97 4.55 -7.66
C ARG A 68 7.95 3.56 -6.50
N LEU A 69 7.14 2.51 -6.57
CA LEU A 69 7.09 1.50 -5.51
C LEU A 69 8.39 0.67 -5.43
N PRO A 70 8.81 0.24 -4.24
CA PRO A 70 9.94 -0.67 -4.08
C PRO A 70 9.78 -1.96 -4.90
N ALA A 71 10.89 -2.54 -5.35
CA ALA A 71 10.87 -3.74 -6.20
C ALA A 71 10.29 -4.98 -5.50
N ASP A 72 10.32 -5.00 -4.18
CA ASP A 72 9.80 -6.07 -3.31
C ASP A 72 8.43 -5.76 -2.70
N TYR A 73 7.74 -4.73 -3.20
CA TYR A 73 6.41 -4.37 -2.74
C TYR A 73 5.40 -5.51 -2.96
N SER A 74 4.68 -5.89 -1.90
CA SER A 74 3.72 -7.00 -1.89
C SER A 74 2.32 -6.61 -1.38
N GLY A 75 2.08 -5.32 -1.14
CA GLY A 75 0.77 -4.83 -0.70
C GLY A 75 -0.23 -4.67 -1.85
N GLY A 76 -1.49 -4.44 -1.52
CA GLY A 76 -2.54 -4.18 -2.50
C GLY A 76 -2.44 -2.79 -3.13
N ILE A 77 -3.00 -2.63 -4.33
CA ILE A 77 -3.17 -1.33 -5.00
C ILE A 77 -4.66 -1.12 -5.22
N TRP A 78 -5.19 0.02 -4.79
CA TRP A 78 -6.56 0.44 -5.00
C TRP A 78 -6.63 1.41 -6.18
N THR A 79 -7.28 0.99 -7.26
CA THR A 79 -7.34 1.72 -8.52
C THR A 79 -8.72 1.60 -9.15
N ASP A 80 -9.15 2.64 -9.85
CA ASP A 80 -10.34 2.60 -10.71
C ASP A 80 -9.97 2.29 -12.17
N ARG A 81 -8.67 2.22 -12.47
CA ARG A 81 -8.09 2.00 -13.80
C ARG A 81 -7.32 0.69 -13.89
N ILE A 82 -8.00 -0.40 -13.53
CA ILE A 82 -7.43 -1.75 -13.60
C ILE A 82 -6.96 -2.11 -15.02
N ASP A 83 -7.59 -1.54 -16.06
CA ASP A 83 -7.21 -1.66 -17.46
C ASP A 83 -5.78 -1.17 -17.75
N LEU A 84 -5.29 -0.19 -16.98
CA LEU A 84 -3.93 0.34 -17.09
C LEU A 84 -2.98 -0.25 -16.05
N VAL A 85 -3.45 -0.37 -14.81
CA VAL A 85 -2.60 -0.75 -13.66
C VAL A 85 -2.25 -2.23 -13.67
N ALA A 86 -3.18 -3.12 -14.06
CA ALA A 86 -2.92 -4.56 -14.10
C ALA A 86 -1.80 -4.95 -15.09
N PRO A 87 -1.79 -4.51 -16.37
CA PRO A 87 -0.69 -4.86 -17.27
C PRO A 87 0.64 -4.24 -16.81
N ALA A 88 0.62 -3.02 -16.27
CA ALA A 88 1.82 -2.37 -15.74
C ALA A 88 2.39 -3.10 -14.51
N SER A 89 1.53 -3.61 -13.62
CA SER A 89 1.95 -4.39 -12.46
C SER A 89 2.58 -5.72 -12.87
N GLN A 90 1.99 -6.43 -13.83
CA GLN A 90 2.55 -7.68 -14.37
C GLN A 90 3.91 -7.46 -15.04
N ALA A 91 4.07 -6.35 -15.76
CA ALA A 91 5.35 -6.00 -16.38
C ALA A 91 6.45 -5.70 -15.34
N LYS A 92 6.09 -5.06 -14.22
CA LYS A 92 7.04 -4.72 -13.15
C LYS A 92 7.35 -5.89 -12.22
N TRP A 93 6.35 -6.68 -11.87
CA TRP A 93 6.43 -7.83 -10.98
C TRP A 93 5.87 -9.06 -11.68
N PRO A 94 6.64 -9.67 -12.60
CA PRO A 94 6.21 -10.89 -13.26
C PRO A 94 6.05 -12.00 -12.22
N SER A 95 4.91 -12.70 -12.26
CA SER A 95 4.72 -13.88 -11.42
C SER A 95 5.77 -14.93 -11.78
N PRO A 96 6.48 -15.52 -10.81
CA PRO A 96 7.30 -16.69 -11.10
C PRO A 96 6.34 -17.81 -11.55
N HIS A 97 6.48 -18.23 -12.81
CA HIS A 97 5.76 -19.36 -13.39
C HIS A 97 6.10 -20.67 -12.68
#